data_AF-A0A1B9NQX6-F1
#
_entry.id   AF-A0A1B9NQX6-F1
#
_cell.length_a   1.000
_cell.length_b   1.000
_cell.length_c   1.000
_cell.angle_alpha   90.00
_cell.angle_beta   90.00
_cell.angle_gamma   90.00
#
_symmetry.space_group_name_H-M   'P 1'
#
loop_
_entity.id
_entity.type
_entity.pdbx_description
1 polymer ?
#
loop_
_entity_poly.entity_id
_entity_poly.type
_entity_poly.pdbx_seq_one_letter_code
_entity_poly.pdbx_strand_id
1 'polypeptide(L)'
;MKKLLLSVALLGFSTISMAADLSESCKTYFDKLDSFMKAIPKQQSDMIKQSVELAKQQISSLSADNQVPACRQGMDFLQQAEANLFKK
;
A
#
# COMPACT_ATOMS: atom_id res chain seq x y z
N MET A 1 24.41 19.48 -32.08
CA MET A 1 23.80 20.28 -30.98
C MET A 1 22.31 19.99 -30.89
N LYS A 2 21.84 19.62 -29.69
CA LYS A 2 20.53 19.95 -29.09
C LYS A 2 20.42 19.10 -27.82
N LYS A 3 20.81 19.72 -26.70
CA LYS A 3 20.74 19.16 -25.35
C LYS A 3 19.26 19.00 -25.02
N LEU A 4 18.75 17.77 -24.98
CA LEU A 4 17.43 17.51 -24.42
C LEU A 4 17.57 17.56 -22.90
N LEU A 5 17.27 18.73 -22.36
CA LEU A 5 17.09 18.95 -20.94
C LEU A 5 15.94 18.06 -20.48
N LEU A 6 16.28 16.92 -19.87
CA LEU A 6 15.38 16.13 -19.03
C LEU A 6 15.07 16.97 -17.79
N SER A 7 14.14 17.91 -17.95
CA SER A 7 13.52 18.62 -16.85
C SER A 7 12.65 17.62 -16.09
N VAL A 8 13.24 16.96 -15.09
CA VAL A 8 12.50 16.32 -14.01
C VAL A 8 11.83 17.46 -13.24
N ALA A 9 10.66 17.87 -13.73
CA ALA A 9 9.70 18.59 -12.93
C ALA A 9 9.21 17.58 -11.88
N LEU A 10 9.92 17.52 -10.75
CA LEU A 10 9.31 17.14 -9.48
C LEU A 10 8.14 18.09 -9.28
N LEU A 11 6.95 17.68 -9.72
CA LEU A 11 5.71 18.29 -9.32
C LEU A 11 5.70 18.22 -7.80
N GLY A 12 5.97 19.36 -7.17
CA GLY A 12 5.78 19.54 -5.75
C GLY A 12 4.32 19.27 -5.44
N PHE A 13 4.05 18.08 -4.92
CA PHE A 13 2.78 17.81 -4.28
C PHE A 13 2.69 18.78 -3.11
N SER A 14 1.92 19.84 -3.32
CA SER A 14 1.46 20.72 -2.25
C SER A 14 0.69 19.82 -1.30
N THR A 15 1.28 19.48 -0.15
CA THR A 15 0.65 18.61 0.83
C THR A 15 -0.48 19.39 1.49
N ILE A 16 -1.68 19.31 0.92
CA ILE A 16 -2.89 19.46 1.70
C ILE A 16 -2.96 18.21 2.58
N SER A 17 -2.39 18.30 3.77
CA SER A 17 -2.54 17.32 4.84
C SER A 17 -3.95 17.41 5.41
N MET A 18 -4.93 16.98 4.62
CA MET A 18 -6.11 16.36 5.19
C MET A 18 -5.70 14.91 5.44
N ALA A 19 -5.55 14.52 6.69
CA ALA A 19 -5.60 13.11 7.04
C ALA A 19 -7.01 12.63 6.66
N ALA A 20 -7.19 12.25 5.40
CA ALA A 20 -8.43 11.64 4.94
C ALA A 20 -8.58 10.36 5.75
N ASP A 21 -9.63 10.30 6.57
CA ASP A 21 -9.98 9.09 7.28
C ASP A 21 -9.98 7.93 6.29
N LEU A 22 -9.17 6.93 6.59
CA LEU A 22 -9.00 5.76 5.74
C LEU A 22 -10.39 5.15 5.45
N SER A 23 -10.73 4.88 4.20
CA SER A 23 -12.02 4.24 3.87
C SER A 23 -12.19 2.92 4.65
N GLU A 24 -13.42 2.49 4.90
CA GLU A 24 -13.69 1.25 5.64
C GLU A 24 -13.07 0.01 4.96
N SER A 25 -13.09 -0.04 3.62
CA SER A 25 -12.41 -1.09 2.85
C SER A 25 -10.90 -1.11 3.09
N CYS A 26 -10.29 0.06 3.27
CA CYS A 26 -8.86 0.17 3.53
C CYS A 26 -8.50 -0.15 4.97
N LYS A 27 -9.33 0.21 5.95
CA LYS A 27 -9.19 -0.23 7.35
C LYS A 27 -9.17 -1.76 7.41
N THR A 28 -10.16 -2.39 6.79
CA THR A 28 -10.26 -3.86 6.69
C THR A 28 -9.03 -4.48 6.01
N TYR A 29 -8.57 -3.90 4.91
CA TYR A 29 -7.37 -4.36 4.21
C TYR A 29 -6.13 -4.27 5.10
N PHE A 30 -5.91 -3.16 5.79
CA PHE A 30 -4.73 -2.94 6.62
C PHE A 30 -4.69 -3.90 7.80
N ASP A 31 -5.84 -4.17 8.43
CA ASP A 31 -5.96 -5.12 9.54
C ASP A 31 -5.69 -6.56 9.10
N LYS A 32 -6.21 -6.96 7.94
CA LYS A 32 -5.93 -8.28 7.36
C LYS A 32 -4.47 -8.41 6.96
N LEU A 33 -3.88 -7.37 6.38
CA LEU A 33 -2.46 -7.36 6.03
C LEU A 33 -1.57 -7.48 7.29
N ASP A 34 -1.93 -6.80 8.38
CA ASP A 34 -1.19 -6.94 9.65
C ASP A 34 -1.34 -8.34 10.25
N SER A 35 -2.54 -8.93 10.15
CA SER A 35 -2.81 -10.30 10.56
C SER A 35 -1.97 -11.30 9.74
N PHE A 36 -1.91 -11.12 8.42
CA PHE A 36 -1.07 -11.90 7.52
C PHE A 36 0.42 -11.80 7.87
N MET A 37 0.92 -10.59 8.10
CA MET A 37 2.30 -10.34 8.50
C MET A 37 2.68 -11.03 9.82
N LYS A 38 1.72 -11.19 10.73
CA LYS A 38 1.90 -11.96 11.98
C LYS A 38 1.82 -13.47 11.77
N ALA A 39 1.15 -13.93 10.71
CA ALA A 39 0.95 -15.35 10.41
C ALA A 39 2.14 -15.97 9.66
N ILE A 40 2.93 -15.18 8.94
CA ILE A 40 4.14 -15.65 8.26
C ILE A 40 5.36 -15.68 9.21
N PRO A 41 6.41 -16.48 8.92
CA PRO A 41 7.61 -16.53 9.75
C PRO A 41 8.27 -15.16 9.93
N LYS A 42 8.76 -14.88 11.14
CA LYS A 42 9.33 -13.57 11.52
C LYS A 42 10.42 -13.07 10.57
N GLN A 43 11.30 -13.96 10.13
CA GLN A 43 12.36 -13.59 9.18
C GLN A 43 11.77 -13.05 7.87
N GLN A 44 10.69 -13.66 7.37
CA GLN A 44 10.02 -13.23 6.15
C GLN A 44 9.23 -11.94 6.37
N SER A 45 8.54 -11.81 7.51
CA SER A 45 7.84 -10.57 7.85
C SER A 45 8.80 -9.39 7.99
N ASP A 46 9.95 -9.59 8.63
CA ASP A 46 10.94 -8.52 8.84
C ASP A 46 11.53 -8.03 7.51
N MET A 47 11.72 -8.94 6.53
CA MET A 47 12.19 -8.59 5.19
C MET A 47 11.21 -7.71 4.39
N ILE A 48 9.90 -7.86 4.60
CA ILE A 48 8.88 -7.15 3.80
C ILE A 48 8.18 -6.03 4.57
N LYS A 49 8.45 -5.89 5.88
CA LYS A 49 7.78 -4.92 6.76
C LYS A 49 7.85 -3.49 6.25
N GLN A 50 9.03 -3.02 5.85
CA GLN A 50 9.21 -1.67 5.33
C GLN A 50 8.40 -1.43 4.05
N SER A 51 8.36 -2.41 3.15
CA SER A 51 7.56 -2.32 1.92
C SER A 51 6.06 -2.28 2.21
N VAL A 52 5.59 -3.03 3.21
CA VAL A 52 4.20 -3.02 3.66
C VAL A 52 3.82 -1.67 4.29
N GLU A 53 4.67 -1.12 5.15
CA GLU A 53 4.45 0.19 5.77
C GLU A 53 4.41 1.30 4.71
N LEU A 54 5.31 1.26 3.73
CA LEU A 54 5.33 2.19 2.61
C LEU A 54 4.06 2.09 1.75
N ALA A 55 3.61 0.88 1.44
CA ALA A 55 2.38 0.67 0.69
C ALA A 55 1.15 1.23 1.42
N LYS A 56 1.07 1.02 2.75
CA LYS A 56 0.01 1.59 3.58
C LYS A 56 0.05 3.12 3.56
N GLN A 57 1.23 3.72 3.70
CA GLN A 57 1.39 5.18 3.63
C GLN A 57 0.99 5.73 2.25
N GLN A 58 1.37 5.06 1.17
CA GLN A 58 1.01 5.47 -0.18
C GLN A 58 -0.51 5.46 -0.37
N ILE A 59 -1.19 4.40 0.08
CA ILE A 59 -2.66 4.32 0.03
C ILE A 59 -3.31 5.42 0.87
N SER A 60 -2.82 5.65 2.09
CA SER A 60 -3.36 6.72 2.95
C SER A 60 -3.17 8.12 2.39
N SER A 61 -2.20 8.32 1.49
CA SER A 61 -1.98 9.59 0.79
C SER A 61 -2.92 9.79 -0.41
N LEU A 62 -3.66 8.75 -0.82
CA LEU A 62 -4.66 8.85 -1.88
C LEU A 62 -5.92 9.55 -1.37
N SER A 63 -6.64 10.19 -2.30
CA SER A 63 -8.01 10.66 -2.04
C SER A 63 -8.94 9.48 -1.71
N ALA A 64 -10.03 9.74 -0.98
CA ALA A 64 -10.99 8.72 -0.59
C ALA A 64 -11.52 7.91 -1.80
N ASP A 65 -11.79 8.58 -2.92
CA ASP A 65 -12.26 7.95 -4.17
C ASP A 65 -11.24 6.94 -4.74
N ASN A 66 -9.94 7.18 -4.54
CA ASN A 66 -8.87 6.33 -5.02
C ASN A 66 -8.40 5.29 -3.99
N GLN A 67 -8.67 5.52 -2.70
CA GLN A 67 -8.38 4.56 -1.63
C GLN A 67 -9.18 3.27 -1.81
N VAL A 68 -10.49 3.37 -2.05
CA VAL A 68 -11.38 2.20 -2.15
C VAL A 68 -10.92 1.19 -3.22
N PRO A 69 -10.70 1.57 -4.49
CA PRO A 69 -10.23 0.63 -5.50
C PRO A 69 -8.82 0.09 -5.20
N ALA A 70 -7.91 0.92 -4.66
CA ALA A 70 -6.56 0.48 -4.30
C ALA A 70 -6.58 -0.60 -3.20
N CYS A 71 -7.42 -0.44 -2.18
CA CYS A 71 -7.54 -1.41 -1.09
C CYS A 71 -8.29 -2.67 -1.49
N ARG A 72 -9.25 -2.59 -2.41
CA ARG A 72 -9.87 -3.78 -3.01
C ARG A 72 -8.84 -4.61 -3.77
N GLN A 73 -8.01 -3.97 -4.59
CA GLN A 73 -6.93 -4.66 -5.29
C GLN A 73 -5.91 -5.27 -4.32
N GLY A 74 -5.54 -4.55 -3.26
CA GLY A 74 -4.67 -5.07 -2.21
C GLY A 74 -5.26 -6.28 -1.49
N MET A 75 -6.57 -6.26 -1.22
CA MET A 75 -7.31 -7.38 -0.65
C MET A 75 -7.29 -8.63 -1.54
N ASP A 76 -7.51 -8.46 -2.84
CA ASP A 76 -7.48 -9.58 -3.79
C ASP A 76 -6.08 -10.23 -3.84
N PHE A 77 -5.04 -9.41 -3.87
CA PHE A 77 -3.65 -9.89 -3.81
C PHE A 77 -3.37 -10.61 -2.49
N LEU A 78 -3.83 -10.06 -1.36
CA LEU A 78 -3.65 -10.67 -0.05
C LEU A 78 -4.33 -12.03 0.04
N GLN A 79 -5.56 -12.15 -0.47
CA GLN A 79 -6.28 -13.43 -0.53
C GLN A 79 -5.53 -14.47 -1.38
N GLN A 80 -4.96 -14.05 -2.52
CA GLN A 80 -4.14 -14.94 -3.34
C GLN A 80 -2.85 -15.35 -2.61
N ALA A 81 -2.19 -14.42 -1.92
CA ALA A 81 -0.99 -14.72 -1.14
C ALA A 81 -1.28 -15.69 0.00
N GLU A 82 -2.38 -15.47 0.75
CA GLU A 82 -2.87 -16.38 1.78
C GLU A 82 -3.18 -17.77 1.21
N ALA A 83 -3.88 -17.83 0.08
CA ALA A 83 -4.19 -19.09 -0.57
C ALA A 83 -2.92 -19.82 -1.03
N ASN A 84 -1.87 -19.13 -1.46
CA ASN A 84 -0.64 -19.78 -1.92
C ASN A 84 0.28 -20.20 -0.75
N LEU A 85 0.27 -19.46 0.36
CA LEU A 85 1.15 -19.69 1.50
C LEU A 85 0.53 -20.61 2.56
N PHE A 86 -0.79 -20.59 2.69
CA PHE A 86 -1.51 -21.32 3.74
C PHE A 86 -2.46 -22.40 3.20
N LYS A 87 -2.53 -22.62 1.89
CA LYS A 87 -3.13 -23.87 1.39
C LYS A 87 -2.32 -25.05 1.92
N LYS A 88 -2.97 -25.84 2.77
CA LYS A 88 -2.63 -27.26 2.99
C LYS A 88 -3.18 -28.10 1.85
#